data_AF-A0A1C3WNT6-F1
#
_entry.id   AF-A0A1C3WNT6-F1
#
_cell.length_a   1.000
_cell.length_b   1.000
_cell.length_c   1.000
_cell.angle_alpha   90.00
_cell.angle_beta   90.00
_cell.angle_gamma   90.00
#
_symmetry.space_group_name_H-M   'P 1'
#
loop_
_entity.id
_entity.type
_entity.pdbx_description
1 polymer ?
#
loop_
_entity_poly.entity_id
_entity_poly.type
_entity_poly.pdbx_seq_one_letter_code
_entity_poly.pdbx_strand_id
1 'polypeptide(L)'
;MWDELLSGGEAAIERLLGRQEDLTLEFKANDLREPIFLDGSLSPAGKKILAKEASAFSNSAGGVIVFGVDCRSTDGIDQAELLTPISSLARAETSVRDAAAEFLQPRHTGIEVARIPSLADPTSGYIIVRVPRSDRRPHRSEAKGQKEYFKRIGSRSYPMEHYDIEDAFRRTTSPILILDTSFQESMSIGMTEKVFSFQFGLMNEGEVSAKSVSLQIWSLAGEAFGTSHYSTSRNEVSNYRGRQYIGAPSDFVIHPHETRMFHEFQLRLKRNPTSGEVRLGNSLLRSGCIRFCYAIGAENMRVAEQKCVLSDEQLAPLLNAHWG
;
A
#
# COMPACT_ATOMS: atom_id res chain seq x y z
N MET A 1 -10.16 -14.30 -3.82
CA MET A 1 -10.58 -14.49 -5.23
C MET A 1 -9.41 -14.87 -6.13
N TRP A 2 -8.36 -14.05 -6.29
CA TRP A 2 -7.19 -14.43 -7.11
C TRP A 2 -6.58 -15.78 -6.72
N ASP A 3 -6.18 -15.94 -5.44
CA ASP A 3 -5.57 -17.18 -4.95
C ASP A 3 -6.52 -18.37 -5.03
N GLU A 4 -7.83 -18.13 -4.89
CA GLU A 4 -8.87 -19.15 -4.99
C GLU A 4 -9.03 -19.65 -6.42
N LEU A 5 -8.98 -18.75 -7.41
CA LEU A 5 -9.01 -19.12 -8.83
C LEU A 5 -7.75 -19.88 -9.24
N LEU A 6 -6.58 -19.41 -8.78
CA LEU A 6 -5.30 -20.09 -9.05
C LEU A 6 -5.25 -21.50 -8.46
N SER A 7 -5.65 -21.66 -7.20
CA SER A 7 -5.58 -22.96 -6.52
C SER A 7 -6.71 -23.91 -6.94
N GLY A 8 -7.90 -23.38 -7.24
CA GLY A 8 -9.09 -24.18 -7.56
C GLY A 8 -9.31 -24.45 -9.04
N GLY A 9 -8.53 -23.84 -9.95
CA GLY A 9 -8.58 -24.10 -11.39
C GLY A 9 -9.95 -23.83 -12.02
N GLU A 10 -10.33 -24.60 -13.05
CA GLU A 10 -11.62 -24.43 -13.75
C GLU A 10 -12.82 -24.59 -12.81
N ALA A 11 -12.76 -25.49 -11.82
CA ALA A 11 -13.82 -25.67 -10.83
C ALA A 11 -14.04 -24.43 -9.95
N ALA A 12 -13.04 -23.57 -9.78
CA ALA A 12 -13.23 -22.27 -9.13
C ALA A 12 -13.94 -21.26 -10.04
N ILE A 13 -13.70 -21.32 -11.35
CA ILE A 13 -14.39 -20.49 -12.35
C ILE A 13 -15.85 -20.94 -12.50
N GLU A 14 -16.13 -22.24 -12.53
CA GLU A 14 -17.49 -22.79 -12.54
C GLU A 14 -18.33 -22.30 -11.35
N ARG A 15 -17.72 -22.18 -10.17
CA ARG A 15 -18.38 -21.63 -8.97
C ARG A 15 -18.73 -20.13 -9.09
N LEU A 16 -18.19 -19.43 -10.08
CA LEU A 16 -18.56 -18.05 -10.38
C LEU A 16 -19.80 -17.96 -11.30
N LEU A 17 -20.31 -19.07 -11.86
CA LEU A 17 -21.55 -19.04 -12.63
C LEU A 17 -22.72 -18.56 -11.75
N GLY A 18 -23.53 -17.64 -12.27
CA GLY A 18 -24.55 -16.89 -11.54
C GLY A 18 -24.02 -15.69 -10.74
N ARG A 19 -22.70 -15.47 -10.69
CA ARG A 19 -22.12 -14.29 -10.03
C ARG A 19 -22.21 -13.08 -10.95
N GLN A 20 -22.57 -11.94 -10.36
CA GLN A 20 -22.60 -10.64 -11.03
C GLN A 20 -21.21 -10.00 -11.01
N GLU A 21 -20.90 -9.26 -12.07
CA GLU A 21 -19.74 -8.36 -12.08
C GLU A 21 -19.88 -7.29 -11.00
N ASP A 22 -18.75 -6.82 -10.47
CA ASP A 22 -18.73 -5.82 -9.42
C ASP A 22 -17.55 -4.84 -9.59
N LEU A 23 -17.28 -4.05 -8.55
CA LEU A 23 -16.18 -3.07 -8.54
C LEU A 23 -14.79 -3.70 -8.71
N THR A 24 -14.67 -5.01 -8.50
CA THR A 24 -13.42 -5.76 -8.40
C THR A 24 -13.36 -7.02 -9.27
N LEU A 25 -14.44 -7.32 -10.00
CA LEU A 25 -14.54 -8.50 -10.86
C LEU A 25 -15.14 -8.13 -12.22
N GLU A 26 -14.47 -8.57 -13.28
CA GLU A 26 -14.89 -8.41 -14.68
C GLU A 26 -14.79 -9.76 -15.41
N PHE A 27 -15.81 -10.09 -16.19
CA PHE A 27 -15.84 -11.24 -17.08
C PHE A 27 -15.75 -10.81 -18.54
N LYS A 28 -15.09 -11.62 -19.35
CA LYS A 28 -14.99 -11.41 -20.80
C LYS A 28 -15.11 -12.72 -21.57
N ALA A 29 -16.15 -12.81 -22.39
CA ALA A 29 -16.38 -13.94 -23.26
C ALA A 29 -15.34 -14.01 -24.38
N ASN A 30 -15.08 -15.23 -24.88
CA ASN A 30 -14.42 -15.41 -26.16
C ASN A 30 -15.48 -15.50 -27.28
N ASP A 31 -16.13 -14.39 -27.60
CA ASP A 31 -17.19 -14.31 -28.63
C ASP A 31 -16.59 -14.44 -30.05
N LEU A 32 -17.24 -15.20 -30.93
CA LEU A 32 -16.83 -15.40 -32.32
C LEU A 32 -17.08 -14.18 -33.22
N ARG A 33 -18.01 -13.28 -32.87
CA ARG A 33 -18.37 -12.09 -33.67
C ARG A 33 -17.34 -10.98 -33.55
N GLU A 34 -16.85 -10.74 -32.35
CA GLU A 34 -15.73 -9.83 -32.06
C GLU A 34 -14.70 -10.54 -31.16
N PRO A 35 -13.86 -11.42 -31.75
CA PRO A 35 -12.97 -12.27 -30.98
C PRO A 35 -11.95 -11.44 -30.21
N ILE A 36 -11.91 -11.63 -28.89
CA ILE A 36 -10.85 -11.10 -28.03
C ILE A 36 -9.52 -11.76 -28.38
N PHE A 37 -9.56 -13.05 -28.71
CA PHE A 37 -8.40 -13.86 -29.09
C PHE A 37 -8.55 -14.42 -30.51
N LEU A 38 -7.51 -14.27 -31.32
CA LEU A 38 -7.36 -14.89 -32.63
C LEU A 38 -6.18 -15.86 -32.54
N ASP A 39 -6.47 -17.17 -32.53
CA ASP A 39 -5.45 -18.23 -32.37
C ASP A 39 -4.50 -17.96 -31.18
N GLY A 40 -5.09 -17.70 -30.02
CA GLY A 40 -4.37 -17.38 -28.79
C GLY A 40 -3.62 -16.05 -28.81
N SER A 41 -3.79 -15.17 -29.80
CA SER A 41 -3.23 -13.81 -29.75
C SER A 41 -4.32 -12.78 -29.54
N LEU A 42 -4.09 -11.77 -28.69
CA LEU A 42 -5.05 -10.69 -28.50
C LEU A 42 -5.29 -9.95 -29.82
N SER A 43 -6.55 -9.91 -30.23
CA SER A 43 -7.00 -9.11 -31.36
C SER A 43 -6.90 -7.61 -31.04
N PRO A 44 -7.00 -6.70 -32.03
CA PRO A 44 -7.08 -5.27 -31.77
C PRO A 44 -8.21 -4.90 -30.79
N ALA A 45 -9.35 -5.59 -30.84
CA ALA A 45 -10.46 -5.40 -29.90
C ALA A 45 -10.11 -5.91 -28.51
N GLY A 46 -9.52 -7.11 -28.40
CA GLY A 46 -9.07 -7.68 -27.14
C GLY A 46 -8.03 -6.82 -26.43
N LYS A 47 -7.10 -6.21 -27.19
CA LYS A 47 -6.13 -5.24 -26.68
C LYS A 47 -6.80 -4.01 -26.05
N LYS A 48 -7.83 -3.46 -26.70
CA LYS A 48 -8.61 -2.33 -26.17
C LYS A 48 -9.40 -2.70 -24.92
N ILE A 49 -9.99 -3.89 -24.89
CA ILE A 49 -10.72 -4.40 -23.71
C ILE A 49 -9.76 -4.53 -22.53
N LEU A 50 -8.63 -5.24 -22.70
CA LEU A 50 -7.64 -5.40 -21.65
C LEU A 50 -7.11 -4.04 -21.15
N ALA A 51 -6.76 -3.13 -22.05
CA ALA A 51 -6.22 -1.82 -21.67
C ALA A 51 -7.25 -0.95 -20.93
N LYS A 52 -8.51 -0.96 -21.38
CA LYS A 52 -9.63 -0.27 -20.72
C LYS A 52 -9.83 -0.78 -19.30
N GLU A 53 -9.98 -2.08 -19.13
CA GLU A 53 -10.27 -2.68 -17.83
C GLU A 53 -9.07 -2.57 -16.88
N ALA A 54 -7.84 -2.76 -17.39
CA ALA A 54 -6.64 -2.54 -16.59
C ALA A 54 -6.50 -1.08 -16.15
N SER A 55 -6.78 -0.10 -17.01
CA SER A 55 -6.82 1.32 -16.64
C SER A 55 -7.86 1.59 -15.56
N ALA A 56 -9.08 1.09 -15.74
CA ALA A 56 -10.18 1.28 -14.81
C ALA A 56 -9.89 0.69 -13.42
N PHE A 57 -9.40 -0.54 -13.35
CA PHE A 57 -9.04 -1.19 -12.09
C PHE A 57 -7.87 -0.47 -11.39
N SER A 58 -6.80 -0.16 -12.14
CA SER A 58 -5.64 0.56 -11.62
C SER A 58 -6.04 1.87 -10.94
N ASN A 59 -6.99 2.60 -11.55
CA ASN A 59 -7.47 3.89 -11.09
C ASN A 59 -8.55 3.83 -10.00
N SER A 60 -9.08 2.64 -9.67
CA SER A 60 -10.24 2.48 -8.78
C SER A 60 -9.92 1.65 -7.54
N ALA A 61 -10.51 0.47 -7.35
CA ALA A 61 -10.26 -0.40 -6.18
C ALA A 61 -9.23 -1.52 -6.46
N GLY A 62 -8.73 -1.64 -7.69
CA GLY A 62 -8.13 -2.87 -8.18
C GLY A 62 -9.20 -3.94 -8.45
N GLY A 63 -8.79 -5.10 -8.97
CA GLY A 63 -9.69 -6.20 -9.27
C GLY A 63 -9.05 -7.33 -10.08
N VAL A 64 -9.90 -8.20 -10.60
CA VAL A 64 -9.54 -9.35 -11.42
C VAL A 64 -10.41 -9.36 -12.68
N ILE A 65 -9.77 -9.57 -13.82
CA ILE A 65 -10.43 -9.86 -15.09
C ILE A 65 -10.33 -11.36 -15.33
N VAL A 66 -11.45 -12.00 -15.68
CA VAL A 66 -11.51 -13.42 -16.06
C VAL A 66 -11.95 -13.50 -17.51
N PHE A 67 -11.02 -13.85 -18.40
CA PHE A 67 -11.31 -14.12 -19.81
C PHE A 67 -11.72 -15.57 -20.01
N GLY A 68 -12.69 -15.78 -20.90
CA GLY A 68 -13.30 -17.07 -21.19
C GLY A 68 -14.58 -17.35 -20.41
N VAL A 69 -15.27 -16.30 -19.93
CA VAL A 69 -16.58 -16.43 -19.27
C VAL A 69 -17.54 -15.46 -19.93
N ASP A 70 -18.64 -15.99 -20.45
CA ASP A 70 -19.73 -15.23 -21.05
C ASP A 70 -20.76 -14.84 -20.00
N CYS A 71 -21.22 -13.60 -20.10
CA CYS A 71 -22.25 -13.02 -19.23
C CYS A 71 -23.51 -12.79 -20.05
N ARG A 72 -24.67 -13.10 -19.47
CA ARG A 72 -25.94 -12.63 -20.02
C ARG A 72 -26.69 -11.80 -19.01
N SER A 73 -27.47 -10.89 -19.56
CA SER A 73 -28.39 -10.08 -18.79
C SER A 73 -29.57 -10.94 -18.34
N THR A 74 -29.68 -11.20 -17.05
CA THR A 74 -30.86 -11.78 -16.41
C THR A 74 -31.50 -10.70 -15.56
N ASP A 75 -32.76 -10.35 -15.82
CA ASP A 75 -33.50 -9.29 -15.11
C ASP A 75 -32.79 -7.91 -15.11
N GLY A 76 -32.05 -7.61 -16.18
CA GLY A 76 -31.31 -6.35 -16.33
C GLY A 76 -29.96 -6.32 -15.61
N ILE A 77 -29.49 -7.46 -15.09
CA ILE A 77 -28.19 -7.60 -14.42
C ILE A 77 -27.34 -8.64 -15.15
N ASP A 78 -26.12 -8.25 -15.52
CA ASP A 78 -25.18 -9.13 -16.21
C ASP A 78 -24.51 -10.07 -15.19
N GLN A 79 -24.70 -11.38 -15.39
CA GLN A 79 -24.11 -12.43 -14.56
C GLN A 79 -23.44 -13.49 -15.42
N ALA A 80 -22.39 -14.12 -14.88
CA ALA A 80 -21.68 -15.21 -15.55
C ALA A 80 -22.63 -16.37 -15.83
N GLU A 81 -22.73 -16.82 -17.07
CA GLU A 81 -23.66 -17.88 -17.48
C GLU A 81 -22.94 -19.07 -18.11
N LEU A 82 -21.96 -18.81 -18.97
CA LEU A 82 -21.34 -19.86 -19.77
C LEU A 82 -19.82 -19.73 -19.79
N LEU A 83 -19.14 -20.87 -19.67
CA LEU A 83 -17.71 -20.94 -19.88
C LEU A 83 -17.40 -21.01 -21.38
N THR A 84 -16.47 -20.17 -21.83
CA THR A 84 -16.02 -20.08 -23.22
C THR A 84 -14.50 -20.20 -23.28
N PRO A 85 -13.93 -21.42 -23.17
CA PRO A 85 -12.48 -21.63 -23.20
C PRO A 85 -11.80 -21.00 -24.42
N ILE A 86 -10.65 -20.37 -24.18
CA ILE A 86 -9.78 -19.75 -25.17
C ILE A 86 -8.84 -20.82 -25.70
N SER A 87 -8.79 -21.01 -27.02
CA SER A 87 -7.84 -21.90 -27.68
C SER A 87 -6.41 -21.34 -27.66
N SER A 88 -5.42 -22.22 -27.84
CA SER A 88 -4.00 -21.83 -27.87
C SER A 88 -3.58 -21.11 -26.58
N LEU A 89 -3.97 -21.66 -25.42
CA LEU A 89 -3.93 -21.01 -24.12
C LEU A 89 -2.54 -20.46 -23.72
N ALA A 90 -1.48 -21.21 -24.02
CA ALA A 90 -0.10 -20.77 -23.74
C ALA A 90 0.24 -19.47 -24.48
N ARG A 91 -0.20 -19.35 -25.73
CA ARG A 91 -0.01 -18.15 -26.54
C ARG A 91 -0.89 -17.00 -26.05
N ALA A 92 -2.11 -17.30 -25.59
CA ALA A 92 -3.03 -16.32 -25.00
C ALA A 92 -2.41 -15.68 -23.75
N GLU A 93 -1.81 -16.49 -22.89
CA GLU A 93 -1.11 -16.01 -21.69
C GLU A 93 0.03 -15.05 -22.06
N THR A 94 0.93 -15.45 -22.96
CA THR A 94 2.03 -14.59 -23.42
C THR A 94 1.50 -13.30 -24.02
N SER A 95 0.49 -13.39 -24.90
CA SER A 95 -0.08 -12.21 -25.56
C SER A 95 -0.71 -11.23 -24.57
N VAL A 96 -1.36 -11.72 -23.51
CA VAL A 96 -1.96 -10.87 -22.46
C VAL A 96 -0.89 -10.26 -21.57
N ARG A 97 0.15 -11.02 -21.22
CA ARG A 97 1.28 -10.55 -20.42
C ARG A 97 2.04 -9.41 -21.11
N ASP A 98 2.35 -9.58 -22.40
CA ASP A 98 3.03 -8.55 -23.20
C ASP A 98 2.18 -7.27 -23.30
N ALA A 99 0.88 -7.45 -23.58
CA ALA A 99 -0.08 -6.36 -23.66
C ALA A 99 -0.23 -5.59 -22.34
N ALA A 100 -0.36 -6.30 -21.21
CA ALA A 100 -0.52 -5.70 -19.89
C ALA A 100 0.70 -4.85 -19.48
N ALA A 101 1.91 -5.23 -19.92
CA ALA A 101 3.13 -4.49 -19.63
C ALA A 101 3.24 -3.15 -20.39
N GLU A 102 2.58 -3.04 -21.55
CA GLU A 102 2.72 -1.89 -22.47
C GLU A 102 1.51 -0.95 -22.50
N PHE A 103 0.31 -1.43 -22.16
CA PHE A 103 -0.93 -0.71 -22.46
C PHE A 103 -1.35 0.33 -21.43
N LEU A 104 -0.53 0.61 -20.44
CA LEU A 104 -0.79 1.67 -19.46
C LEU A 104 0.32 2.71 -19.43
N GLN A 105 -0.08 3.98 -19.33
CA GLN A 105 0.83 5.10 -19.06
C GLN A 105 0.34 5.92 -17.85
N PRO A 106 1.14 6.02 -16.76
CA PRO A 106 2.39 5.29 -16.53
C PRO A 106 2.18 3.77 -16.51
N ARG A 107 3.26 2.99 -16.64
CA ARG A 107 3.17 1.53 -16.58
C ARG A 107 2.76 1.05 -15.18
N HIS A 108 2.01 -0.04 -15.11
CA HIS A 108 1.63 -0.68 -13.85
C HIS A 108 2.37 -2.01 -13.70
N THR A 109 3.43 -2.05 -12.89
CA THR A 109 4.28 -3.25 -12.72
C THR A 109 3.65 -4.35 -11.87
N GLY A 110 2.68 -4.02 -11.01
CA GLY A 110 1.98 -5.00 -10.17
C GLY A 110 0.90 -5.85 -10.86
N ILE A 111 0.72 -5.78 -12.18
CA ILE A 111 -0.29 -6.59 -12.87
C ILE A 111 0.20 -8.04 -12.98
N GLU A 112 -0.60 -8.98 -12.50
CA GLU A 112 -0.30 -10.42 -12.56
C GLU A 112 -1.21 -11.10 -13.60
N VAL A 113 -0.63 -11.99 -14.41
CA VAL A 113 -1.35 -12.77 -15.44
C VAL A 113 -1.08 -14.25 -15.20
N ALA A 114 -2.14 -15.06 -15.23
CA ALA A 114 -2.06 -16.50 -15.15
C ALA A 114 -3.08 -17.18 -16.06
N ARG A 115 -2.80 -18.42 -16.45
CA ARG A 115 -3.71 -19.27 -17.19
C ARG A 115 -4.28 -20.39 -16.33
N ILE A 116 -5.52 -20.76 -16.59
CA ILE A 116 -6.21 -21.89 -15.99
C ILE A 116 -6.62 -22.83 -17.14
N PRO A 117 -5.98 -24.01 -17.29
CA PRO A 117 -6.37 -24.98 -18.32
C PRO A 117 -7.80 -25.50 -18.10
N SER A 118 -8.52 -25.76 -19.19
CA SER A 118 -9.78 -26.49 -19.11
C SER A 118 -9.53 -27.97 -18.82
N LEU A 119 -10.41 -28.58 -18.03
CA LEU A 119 -10.47 -30.00 -17.73
C LEU A 119 -10.82 -30.82 -18.98
N ALA A 120 -11.55 -30.24 -19.93
CA ALA A 120 -11.93 -30.91 -21.18
C ALA A 120 -10.76 -30.97 -22.18
N ASP A 121 -9.97 -29.89 -22.27
CA ASP A 121 -8.80 -29.80 -23.15
C ASP A 121 -7.75 -28.84 -22.55
N PRO A 122 -6.57 -29.33 -22.14
CA PRO A 122 -5.53 -28.52 -21.50
C PRO A 122 -4.84 -27.53 -22.46
N THR A 123 -5.05 -27.65 -23.77
CA THR A 123 -4.58 -26.67 -24.77
C THR A 123 -5.48 -25.45 -24.86
N SER A 124 -6.67 -25.52 -24.26
CA SER A 124 -7.64 -24.44 -24.10
C SER A 124 -7.86 -24.08 -22.63
N GLY A 125 -8.48 -22.94 -22.35
CA GLY A 125 -8.85 -22.58 -20.98
C GLY A 125 -9.10 -21.09 -20.78
N TYR A 126 -8.71 -20.56 -19.63
CA TYR A 126 -9.08 -19.23 -19.18
C TYR A 126 -7.83 -18.43 -18.84
N ILE A 127 -7.88 -17.12 -19.06
CA ILE A 127 -6.84 -16.20 -18.62
C ILE A 127 -7.40 -15.34 -17.49
N ILE A 128 -6.71 -15.31 -16.37
CA ILE A 128 -7.01 -14.43 -15.26
C ILE A 128 -5.94 -13.34 -15.17
N VAL A 129 -6.38 -12.10 -14.96
CA VAL A 129 -5.50 -10.93 -14.82
C VAL A 129 -5.85 -10.21 -13.54
N ARG A 130 -4.93 -10.19 -12.57
CA ARG A 130 -5.06 -9.38 -11.36
C ARG A 130 -4.46 -8.02 -11.62
N VAL A 131 -5.28 -6.98 -11.48
CA VAL A 131 -4.86 -5.59 -11.56
C VAL A 131 -5.02 -4.99 -10.17
N PRO A 132 -3.96 -4.89 -9.37
CA PRO A 132 -4.08 -4.29 -8.06
C PRO A 132 -4.39 -2.80 -8.19
N ARG A 133 -4.83 -2.24 -7.08
CA ARG A 133 -4.97 -0.80 -6.93
C ARG A 133 -3.59 -0.15 -7.15
N SER A 134 -3.48 0.80 -8.06
CA SER A 134 -2.24 1.58 -8.20
C SER A 134 -2.21 2.79 -7.29
N ASP A 135 -1.04 3.11 -6.75
CA ASP A 135 -0.76 4.36 -6.05
C ASP A 135 -0.26 5.47 -6.99
N ARG A 136 0.16 5.13 -8.22
CA ARG A 136 0.68 6.08 -9.24
C ARG A 136 -0.37 6.45 -10.29
N ARG A 137 -1.54 6.93 -9.83
CA ARG A 137 -2.67 7.28 -10.70
C ARG A 137 -2.47 8.63 -11.42
N PRO A 138 -3.28 8.94 -12.43
CA PRO A 138 -4.11 8.03 -13.18
C PRO A 138 -3.28 7.26 -14.23
N HIS A 139 -3.70 6.03 -14.55
CA HIS A 139 -3.17 5.21 -15.63
C HIS A 139 -4.04 5.36 -16.89
N ARG A 140 -3.47 5.84 -17.99
CA ARG A 140 -4.12 5.96 -19.30
C ARG A 140 -4.03 4.65 -20.06
N SER A 141 -5.08 4.29 -20.79
CA SER A 141 -4.98 3.25 -21.83
C SER A 141 -4.07 3.71 -22.96
N GLU A 142 -3.17 2.84 -23.41
CA GLU A 142 -2.28 3.08 -24.55
C GLU A 142 -2.64 2.22 -25.78
N ALA A 143 -3.75 1.49 -25.74
CA ALA A 143 -4.21 0.69 -26.87
C ALA A 143 -4.43 1.56 -28.13
N LYS A 144 -4.20 0.98 -29.32
CA LYS A 144 -4.30 1.73 -30.59
C LYS A 144 -5.71 2.28 -30.78
N GLY A 145 -5.83 3.60 -30.88
CA GLY A 145 -7.12 4.29 -31.04
C GLY A 145 -7.96 4.34 -29.76
N GLN A 146 -7.36 4.13 -28.59
CA GLN A 146 -7.97 4.34 -27.27
C GLN A 146 -6.90 4.95 -26.36
N LYS A 147 -6.96 6.28 -26.16
CA LYS A 147 -5.97 7.05 -25.36
C LYS A 147 -6.67 7.82 -24.24
N GLU A 148 -7.49 7.12 -23.48
CA GLU A 148 -8.34 7.67 -22.43
C GLU A 148 -7.98 7.07 -21.07
N TYR A 149 -8.29 7.79 -20.00
CA TYR A 149 -8.24 7.28 -18.64
C TYR A 149 -9.59 6.68 -18.29
N PHE A 150 -9.61 5.49 -17.68
CA PHE A 150 -10.85 4.86 -17.26
C PHE A 150 -10.93 4.75 -15.73
N LYS A 151 -12.16 4.74 -15.20
CA LYS A 151 -12.50 4.44 -13.80
C LYS A 151 -13.63 3.43 -13.73
N ARG A 152 -13.73 2.69 -12.63
CA ARG A 152 -14.88 1.81 -12.35
C ARG A 152 -15.94 2.53 -11.54
N ILE A 153 -17.18 2.37 -11.97
CA ILE A 153 -18.39 2.74 -11.24
C ILE A 153 -19.31 1.51 -11.26
N GLY A 154 -19.49 0.88 -10.09
CA GLY A 154 -20.18 -0.41 -10.02
C GLY A 154 -19.45 -1.48 -10.84
N SER A 155 -20.19 -2.18 -11.69
CA SER A 155 -19.68 -3.22 -12.60
C SER A 155 -19.11 -2.70 -13.91
N ARG A 156 -19.09 -1.38 -14.15
CA ARG A 156 -18.74 -0.82 -15.46
C ARG A 156 -17.55 0.13 -15.43
N SER A 157 -16.79 0.09 -16.52
CA SER A 157 -15.65 0.96 -16.77
C SER A 157 -16.03 2.14 -17.67
N TYR A 158 -15.88 3.34 -17.14
CA TYR A 158 -16.22 4.62 -17.79
C TYR A 158 -14.98 5.47 -18.04
N PRO A 159 -14.93 6.25 -19.13
CA PRO A 159 -13.94 7.30 -19.28
C PRO A 159 -13.99 8.24 -18.08
N MET A 160 -12.82 8.65 -17.59
CA MET A 160 -12.69 9.66 -16.56
C MET A 160 -13.01 11.03 -17.15
N GLU A 161 -13.79 11.81 -16.41
CA GLU A 161 -14.03 13.22 -16.74
C GLU A 161 -12.80 14.06 -16.42
N HIS A 162 -12.75 15.28 -16.94
CA HIS A 162 -11.62 16.19 -16.71
C HIS A 162 -11.29 16.37 -15.21
N TYR A 163 -12.31 16.56 -14.37
CA TYR A 163 -12.14 16.72 -12.92
C TYR A 163 -11.64 15.44 -12.23
N ASP A 164 -12.00 14.26 -12.74
CA ASP A 164 -11.50 12.98 -12.19
C ASP A 164 -9.99 12.86 -12.44
N ILE A 165 -9.56 13.26 -13.64
CA ILE A 165 -8.16 13.21 -14.05
C ILE A 165 -7.34 14.20 -13.21
N GLU A 166 -7.84 15.43 -13.02
CA GLU A 166 -7.18 16.41 -12.15
C GLU A 166 -7.03 15.91 -10.71
N ASP A 167 -8.09 15.37 -10.12
CA ASP A 167 -8.04 14.81 -8.76
C ASP A 167 -7.06 13.64 -8.68
N ALA A 168 -7.06 12.76 -9.68
CA ALA A 168 -6.16 11.62 -9.72
C ALA A 168 -4.68 12.04 -9.80
N PHE A 169 -4.35 13.07 -10.60
CA PHE A 169 -2.97 13.57 -10.67
C PHE A 169 -2.52 14.24 -9.36
N ARG A 170 -3.42 14.90 -8.64
CA ARG A 170 -3.11 15.49 -7.32
C ARG A 170 -2.87 14.43 -6.25
N ARG A 171 -3.44 13.23 -6.39
CA ARG A 171 -3.23 12.11 -5.43
C ARG A 171 -1.87 11.43 -5.57
N THR A 172 -1.18 11.57 -6.70
CA THR A 172 0.10 10.91 -7.01
C THR A 172 1.33 11.61 -6.43
N THR A 173 1.11 12.62 -5.57
CA THR A 173 2.15 13.49 -5.00
C THR A 173 2.21 13.47 -3.48
N SER A 174 1.60 12.48 -2.82
CA SER A 174 1.71 12.34 -1.37
C SER A 174 2.96 11.55 -0.97
N PRO A 175 3.82 12.06 -0.07
CA PRO A 175 4.91 11.28 0.51
C PRO A 175 4.36 10.12 1.36
N ILE A 176 5.19 9.12 1.61
CA ILE A 176 4.88 8.00 2.53
C ILE A 176 5.92 8.03 3.64
N LEU A 177 5.52 8.51 4.82
CA LEU A 177 6.41 8.63 5.96
C LEU A 177 6.22 7.50 6.97
N ILE A 178 7.33 6.88 7.36
CA ILE A 178 7.39 5.86 8.40
C ILE A 178 8.21 6.38 9.58
N LEU A 179 7.72 6.11 10.78
CA LEU A 179 8.44 6.40 12.01
C LEU A 179 9.56 5.36 12.20
N ASP A 180 10.79 5.85 12.23
CA ASP A 180 11.97 5.09 12.63
C ASP A 180 12.41 5.56 14.03
N THR A 181 12.81 4.65 14.90
CA THR A 181 13.12 5.00 16.29
C THR A 181 14.41 4.35 16.78
N SER A 182 15.28 5.11 17.42
CA SER A 182 16.57 4.61 17.91
C SER A 182 16.96 5.26 19.24
N PHE A 183 17.89 4.63 19.96
CA PHE A 183 18.41 5.15 21.23
C PHE A 183 19.88 5.51 21.10
N GLN A 184 20.25 6.67 21.64
CA GLN A 184 21.63 7.08 21.78
C GLN A 184 21.92 7.38 23.26
N GLU A 185 22.93 6.74 23.84
CA GLU A 185 23.37 7.10 25.19
C GLU A 185 23.88 8.54 25.18
N SER A 186 23.38 9.35 26.12
CA SER A 186 23.74 10.77 26.23
C SER A 186 24.66 11.02 27.41
N MET A 187 24.24 10.62 28.62
CA MET A 187 24.96 10.91 29.85
C MET A 187 24.74 9.80 30.89
N SER A 188 25.76 9.51 31.68
CA SER A 188 25.66 8.67 32.88
C SER A 188 25.75 9.55 34.14
N ILE A 189 24.87 9.33 35.11
CA ILE A 189 24.83 10.05 36.39
C ILE A 189 25.11 9.03 37.50
N GLY A 190 26.37 8.98 37.95
CA GLY A 190 26.82 7.95 38.89
C GLY A 190 26.70 6.53 38.31
N MET A 191 26.53 5.52 39.17
CA MET A 191 26.42 4.10 38.78
C MET A 191 24.97 3.59 38.67
N THR A 192 23.99 4.45 38.96
CA THR A 192 22.58 4.03 39.10
C THR A 192 21.62 4.76 38.18
N GLU A 193 22.07 5.80 37.47
CA GLU A 193 21.20 6.57 36.58
C GLU A 193 21.88 6.83 35.23
N LYS A 194 21.14 6.62 34.14
CA LYS A 194 21.58 6.90 32.77
C LYS A 194 20.51 7.70 32.02
N VAL A 195 20.97 8.59 31.16
CA VAL A 195 20.14 9.41 30.29
C VAL A 195 20.41 9.03 28.84
N PHE A 196 19.34 8.74 28.11
CA PHE A 196 19.35 8.40 26.69
C PHE A 196 18.59 9.45 25.89
N SER A 197 19.07 9.75 24.69
CA SER A 197 18.27 10.40 23.65
C SER A 197 17.49 9.31 22.91
N PHE A 198 16.16 9.40 22.96
CA PHE A 198 15.26 8.57 22.17
C PHE A 198 14.89 9.34 20.91
N GLN A 199 15.48 8.91 19.80
CA GLN A 199 15.47 9.60 18.53
C GLN A 199 14.33 9.10 17.65
N PHE A 200 13.61 10.04 17.06
CA PHE A 200 12.53 9.80 16.13
C PHE A 200 13.03 10.26 14.76
N GLY A 201 13.37 9.30 13.91
CA GLY A 201 13.59 9.48 12.50
C GLY A 201 12.29 9.35 11.72
N LEU A 202 12.20 10.04 10.59
CA LEU A 202 11.15 9.82 9.61
C LEU A 202 11.79 9.39 8.31
N MET A 203 11.42 8.19 7.85
CA MET A 203 11.84 7.63 6.56
C MET A 203 10.76 7.91 5.52
N ASN A 204 11.15 8.43 4.36
CA ASN A 204 10.25 8.59 3.24
C ASN A 204 10.37 7.40 2.27
N GLU A 205 9.40 6.49 2.31
CA GLU A 205 9.30 5.39 1.35
C GLU A 205 8.62 5.82 0.03
N GLY A 206 8.08 7.03 -0.03
CA GLY A 206 7.41 7.57 -1.20
C GLY A 206 8.38 8.14 -2.25
N GLU A 207 7.84 8.38 -3.43
CA GLU A 207 8.59 8.84 -4.62
C GLU A 207 8.66 10.36 -4.75
N VAL A 208 8.10 11.09 -3.77
CA VAL A 208 8.01 12.55 -3.74
C VAL A 208 8.50 13.09 -2.41
N SER A 209 9.04 14.30 -2.41
CA SER A 209 9.59 14.90 -1.19
C SER A 209 8.47 15.29 -0.21
N ALA A 210 8.66 14.96 1.07
CA ALA A 210 7.74 15.36 2.13
C ALA A 210 8.03 16.79 2.60
N LYS A 211 6.99 17.62 2.65
CA LYS A 211 7.03 19.01 3.14
C LYS A 211 5.97 19.23 4.20
N SER A 212 6.10 20.29 5.00
CA SER A 212 5.15 20.63 6.09
C SER A 212 4.93 19.44 7.04
N VAL A 213 6.03 18.80 7.43
CA VAL A 213 5.99 17.54 8.19
C VAL A 213 5.57 17.79 9.63
N SER A 214 4.68 16.95 10.14
CA SER A 214 4.20 17.00 11.53
C SER A 214 4.06 15.61 12.13
N LEU A 215 4.17 15.55 13.45
CA LEU A 215 3.94 14.35 14.25
C LEU A 215 3.02 14.70 15.41
N GLN A 216 1.95 13.93 15.58
CA GLN A 216 1.11 13.94 16.77
C GLN A 216 1.38 12.70 17.59
N ILE A 217 1.51 12.84 18.91
CA ILE A 217 1.71 11.74 19.86
C ILE A 217 0.67 11.85 21.00
N TRP A 218 0.07 10.74 21.39
CA TRP A 218 -0.86 10.68 22.53
C TRP A 218 -0.90 9.30 23.18
N SER A 219 -1.62 9.19 24.29
CA SER A 219 -1.74 7.95 25.08
C SER A 219 -0.37 7.34 25.45
N LEU A 220 0.59 8.21 25.78
CA LEU A 220 1.95 7.82 26.15
C LEU A 220 1.95 7.02 27.46
N ALA A 221 2.65 5.89 27.46
CA ALA A 221 3.02 5.17 28.66
C ALA A 221 4.56 5.00 28.74
N GLY A 222 5.09 5.19 29.96
CA GLY A 222 6.50 5.39 30.27
C GLY A 222 6.69 6.77 30.91
N GLU A 223 7.56 6.93 31.93
CA GLU A 223 7.86 8.28 32.44
C GLU A 223 8.45 9.11 31.30
N ALA A 224 7.80 10.25 31.10
CA ALA A 224 7.72 10.92 29.83
C ALA A 224 9.10 11.32 29.27
N PHE A 225 9.24 11.09 27.98
CA PHE A 225 9.93 11.96 27.03
C PHE A 225 10.22 13.37 27.56
N GLY A 226 11.36 13.54 28.23
CA GLY A 226 11.80 14.84 28.72
C GLY A 226 12.16 15.74 27.55
N THR A 227 11.92 17.04 27.67
CA THR A 227 12.47 18.02 26.73
C THR A 227 13.98 18.04 26.85
N SER A 228 14.69 17.75 25.76
CA SER A 228 16.12 17.93 25.70
C SER A 228 16.44 19.43 25.63
N HIS A 229 17.01 20.00 26.70
CA HIS A 229 17.49 21.39 26.71
C HIS A 229 18.63 21.65 25.70
N TYR A 230 19.20 20.58 25.14
CA TYR A 230 20.24 20.60 24.13
C TYR A 230 19.75 20.07 22.77
N SER A 231 18.42 19.97 22.57
CA SER A 231 17.88 19.47 21.31
C SER A 231 18.32 20.37 20.16
N THR A 232 18.86 19.75 19.11
CA THR A 232 19.12 20.42 17.84
C THR A 232 17.86 20.49 16.96
N SER A 233 16.76 19.88 17.40
CA SER A 233 15.47 19.94 16.70
C SER A 233 14.91 21.36 16.75
N ARG A 234 14.65 21.95 15.58
CA ARG A 234 14.02 23.28 15.42
C ARG A 234 12.48 23.19 15.37
N ASN A 235 11.92 22.07 15.84
CA ASN A 235 10.48 21.82 15.72
C ASN A 235 9.69 22.65 16.73
N GLU A 236 8.51 23.11 16.32
CA GLU A 236 7.53 23.71 17.21
C GLU A 236 6.77 22.60 17.95
N VAL A 237 6.72 22.69 19.28
CA VAL A 237 6.02 21.71 20.12
C VAL A 237 4.87 22.40 20.86
N SER A 238 3.66 21.85 20.72
CA SER A 238 2.49 22.30 21.46
C SER A 238 1.70 21.12 22.02
N ASN A 239 0.90 21.37 23.06
CA ASN A 239 0.09 20.33 23.71
C ASN A 239 -1.37 20.80 23.80
N TYR A 240 -2.30 19.98 23.32
CA TYR A 240 -3.72 20.26 23.40
C TYR A 240 -4.53 18.99 23.63
N ARG A 241 -5.38 18.98 24.67
CA ARG A 241 -6.27 17.86 25.04
C ARG A 241 -5.56 16.49 25.11
N GLY A 242 -4.35 16.46 25.67
CA GLY A 242 -3.57 15.22 25.84
C GLY A 242 -2.91 14.70 24.55
N ARG A 243 -2.92 15.48 23.47
CA ARG A 243 -2.11 15.25 22.27
C ARG A 243 -0.95 16.24 22.23
N GLN A 244 0.26 15.73 22.04
CA GLN A 244 1.45 16.53 21.76
C GLN A 244 1.57 16.66 20.24
N TYR A 245 1.65 17.88 19.74
CA TYR A 245 1.88 18.20 18.34
C TYR A 245 3.31 18.71 18.16
N ILE A 246 4.01 18.17 17.17
CA ILE A 246 5.37 18.52 16.81
C ILE A 246 5.36 18.88 15.33
N GLY A 247 5.58 20.16 15.02
CA GLY A 247 5.64 20.66 13.64
C GLY A 247 7.09 20.94 13.23
N ALA A 248 7.52 20.42 12.09
CA ALA A 248 8.81 20.77 11.53
C ALA A 248 8.79 22.21 10.95
N PRO A 249 9.94 22.91 10.92
CA PRO A 249 10.04 24.18 10.24
C PRO A 249 9.81 24.02 8.73
N SER A 250 9.49 25.11 8.04
CA SER A 250 9.15 25.09 6.61
C SER A 250 10.29 24.65 5.69
N ASP A 251 11.54 24.74 6.15
CA ASP A 251 12.75 24.27 5.44
C ASP A 251 13.05 22.77 5.66
N PHE A 252 12.27 22.09 6.51
CA PHE A 252 12.44 20.66 6.75
C PHE A 252 11.74 19.84 5.67
N VAL A 253 12.56 19.21 4.82
CA VAL A 253 12.11 18.40 3.68
C VAL A 253 12.75 17.02 3.75
N ILE A 254 11.98 15.95 3.55
CA ILE A 254 12.51 14.58 3.49
C ILE A 254 12.40 14.10 2.04
N HIS A 255 13.52 13.87 1.37
CA HIS A 255 13.52 13.41 -0.02
C HIS A 255 13.17 11.91 -0.13
N PRO A 256 12.79 11.42 -1.33
CA PRO A 256 12.51 10.00 -1.54
C PRO A 256 13.65 9.10 -1.06
N HIS A 257 13.30 8.02 -0.36
CA HIS A 257 14.20 7.01 0.22
C HIS A 257 15.21 7.56 1.24
N GLU A 258 14.99 8.76 1.76
CA GLU A 258 15.81 9.37 2.81
C GLU A 258 15.18 9.14 4.18
N THR A 259 16.02 8.91 5.19
CA THR A 259 15.64 8.99 6.60
C THR A 259 16.25 10.24 7.20
N ARG A 260 15.42 11.11 7.78
CA ARG A 260 15.87 12.31 8.49
C ARG A 260 15.47 12.26 9.96
N MET A 261 16.41 12.64 10.82
CA MET A 261 16.14 12.87 12.22
C MET A 261 15.11 14.00 12.37
N PHE A 262 13.96 13.68 12.97
CA PHE A 262 12.84 14.60 13.11
C PHE A 262 12.82 15.23 14.50
N HIS A 263 12.82 14.43 15.56
CA HIS A 263 12.75 14.92 16.93
C HIS A 263 13.45 13.96 17.90
N GLU A 264 13.88 14.46 19.05
CA GLU A 264 14.42 13.62 20.12
C GLU A 264 13.76 13.93 21.45
N PHE A 265 13.65 12.90 22.26
CA PHE A 265 13.17 13.00 23.63
C PHE A 265 14.20 12.43 24.59
N GLN A 266 14.26 12.95 25.81
CA GLN A 266 15.12 12.38 26.84
C GLN A 266 14.41 11.26 27.59
N LEU A 267 15.11 10.14 27.76
CA LEU A 267 14.72 9.05 28.64
C LEU A 267 15.72 8.93 29.78
N ARG A 268 15.21 8.78 31.00
CA ARG A 268 16.00 8.62 32.21
C ARG A 268 15.74 7.24 32.80
N LEU A 269 16.78 6.43 32.83
CA LEU A 269 16.74 5.08 33.36
C LEU A 269 17.42 5.03 34.72
N LYS A 270 16.80 4.32 35.66
CA LYS A 270 17.35 4.07 36.99
C LYS A 270 17.56 2.58 37.18
N ARG A 271 18.76 2.20 37.62
CA ARG A 271 19.11 0.84 37.98
C ARG A 271 19.07 0.68 39.50
N ASN A 272 18.34 -0.33 39.96
CA ASN A 272 18.36 -0.71 41.36
C ASN A 272 19.71 -1.39 41.68
N PRO A 273 20.49 -0.87 42.65
CA PRO A 273 21.81 -1.40 42.96
C PRO A 273 21.78 -2.81 43.58
N THR A 274 20.66 -3.22 44.19
CA THR A 274 20.52 -4.51 44.85
C THR A 274 19.91 -5.57 43.93
N SER A 275 18.79 -5.27 43.26
CA SER A 275 18.11 -6.22 42.37
C SER A 275 18.69 -6.23 40.94
N GLY A 276 19.45 -5.19 40.57
CA GLY A 276 19.97 -5.01 39.20
C GLY A 276 18.91 -4.56 38.18
N GLU A 277 17.64 -4.46 38.59
CA GLU A 277 16.52 -4.09 37.73
C GLU A 277 16.66 -2.66 37.18
N VAL A 278 16.41 -2.50 35.89
CA VAL A 278 16.39 -1.20 35.22
C VAL A 278 14.95 -0.73 35.05
N ARG A 279 14.66 0.51 35.43
CA ARG A 279 13.33 1.11 35.39
C ARG A 279 13.33 2.41 34.61
N LEU A 280 12.25 2.64 33.86
CA LEU A 280 11.89 3.91 33.25
C LEU A 280 10.78 4.54 34.11
N GLY A 281 11.15 5.51 34.94
CA GLY A 281 10.30 5.98 36.04
C GLY A 281 9.86 4.85 36.96
N ASN A 282 8.54 4.67 37.10
CA ASN A 282 7.97 3.62 37.94
C ASN A 282 7.81 2.26 37.23
N SER A 283 8.05 2.19 35.92
CA SER A 283 7.87 0.98 35.13
C SER A 283 9.17 0.19 34.99
N LEU A 284 9.12 -1.13 35.17
CA LEU A 284 10.23 -2.02 34.81
C LEU A 284 10.48 -1.93 33.29
N LEU A 285 11.75 -1.82 32.89
CA LEU A 285 12.14 -1.77 31.48
C LEU A 285 11.97 -3.15 30.84
N ARG A 286 10.90 -3.32 30.06
CA ARG A 286 10.52 -4.55 29.36
C ARG A 286 9.55 -4.22 28.22
N SER A 287 9.31 -5.17 27.33
CA SER A 287 8.37 -5.02 26.20
C SER A 287 7.06 -4.34 26.61
N GLY A 288 6.70 -3.32 25.83
CA GLY A 288 5.51 -2.50 26.04
C GLY A 288 5.58 -1.48 27.18
N CYS A 289 6.72 -1.32 27.85
CA CYS A 289 6.93 -0.24 28.83
C CYS A 289 6.93 1.14 28.19
N ILE A 290 7.38 1.23 26.93
CA ILE A 290 7.28 2.41 26.07
C ILE A 290 6.24 2.09 25.00
N ARG A 291 5.13 2.83 25.02
CA ARG A 291 4.09 2.74 24.00
C ARG A 291 3.36 4.06 23.86
N PHE A 292 2.94 4.36 22.66
CA PHE A 292 2.19 5.57 22.34
C PHE A 292 1.41 5.38 21.05
N CYS A 293 0.32 6.15 20.91
CA CYS A 293 -0.33 6.33 19.63
C CYS A 293 0.27 7.55 18.95
N TYR A 294 0.38 7.51 17.63
CA TYR A 294 0.90 8.63 16.86
C TYR A 294 0.22 8.76 15.50
N ALA A 295 0.38 9.92 14.89
CA ALA A 295 -0.04 10.19 13.53
C ALA A 295 1.00 11.11 12.86
N ILE A 296 1.49 10.71 11.70
CA ILE A 296 2.41 11.52 10.89
C ILE A 296 1.58 12.24 9.83
N GLY A 297 1.90 13.51 9.62
CA GLY A 297 1.34 14.33 8.55
C GLY A 297 2.42 14.98 7.72
N ALA A 298 2.10 15.20 6.45
CA ALA A 298 2.87 16.01 5.52
C ALA A 298 1.90 16.62 4.50
N GLU A 299 2.35 17.60 3.74
CA GLU A 299 1.57 18.21 2.66
C GLU A 299 1.04 17.13 1.70
N ASN A 300 -0.27 17.16 1.43
CA ASN A 300 -1.00 16.19 0.60
C ASN A 300 -0.96 14.73 1.07
N MET A 301 -0.36 14.42 2.23
CA MET A 301 -0.36 13.08 2.82
C MET A 301 -1.62 12.83 3.64
N ARG A 302 -2.28 11.69 3.38
CA ARG A 302 -3.37 11.24 4.25
C ARG A 302 -2.82 10.84 5.61
N VAL A 303 -3.29 11.49 6.66
CA VAL A 303 -2.93 11.17 8.04
C VAL A 303 -3.60 9.85 8.44
N ALA A 304 -2.81 8.92 8.98
CA ALA A 304 -3.27 7.67 9.55
C ALA A 304 -2.79 7.55 11.01
N GLU A 305 -3.70 7.14 11.89
CA GLU A 305 -3.34 6.86 13.30
C GLU A 305 -2.68 5.48 13.39
N GLN A 306 -1.55 5.42 14.10
CA GLN A 306 -0.74 4.22 14.31
C GLN A 306 -0.40 4.07 15.80
N LYS A 307 0.08 2.89 16.18
CA LYS A 307 0.48 2.58 17.55
C LYS A 307 1.89 2.02 17.57
N CYS A 308 2.75 2.64 18.37
CA CYS A 308 4.09 2.14 18.65
C CYS A 308 4.07 1.39 20.00
N VAL A 309 4.66 0.20 20.03
CA VAL A 309 4.91 -0.59 21.24
C VAL A 309 6.30 -1.19 21.08
N LEU A 310 7.27 -0.76 21.88
CA LEU A 310 8.63 -1.26 21.75
C LEU A 310 8.77 -2.67 22.30
N SER A 311 9.42 -3.55 21.52
CA SER A 311 9.73 -4.93 21.88
C SER A 311 10.97 -5.01 22.78
N ASP A 312 11.22 -6.19 23.37
CA ASP A 312 12.45 -6.43 24.15
C ASP A 312 13.72 -6.28 23.30
N GLU A 313 13.67 -6.66 22.01
CA GLU A 313 14.77 -6.48 21.07
C GLU A 313 15.09 -5.00 20.85
N GLN A 314 14.07 -4.16 20.67
CA GLN A 314 14.24 -2.72 20.50
C GLN A 314 14.73 -2.04 21.79
N LEU A 315 14.39 -2.60 22.97
CA LEU A 315 14.86 -2.11 24.26
C LEU A 315 16.23 -2.67 24.67
N ALA A 316 16.78 -3.66 23.94
CA ALA A 316 18.04 -4.29 24.27
C ALA A 316 19.23 -3.32 24.42
N PRO A 317 19.37 -2.24 23.59
CA PRO A 317 20.44 -1.26 23.78
C PRO A 317 20.39 -0.56 25.14
N LEU A 318 19.19 -0.36 25.69
CA LEU A 318 18.98 0.27 27.00
C LEU A 318 19.28 -0.70 28.15
N LEU A 319 18.89 -1.97 28.00
CA LEU A 319 19.12 -3.02 28.99
C LEU A 319 20.61 -3.40 29.10
N ASN A 320 21.30 -3.44 27.96
CA ASN A 320 22.70 -3.86 27.87
C ASN A 320 23.70 -2.71 28.09
N ALA A 321 23.23 -1.51 28.41
CA ALA A 321 24.10 -0.37 28.66
C ALA A 321 25.08 -0.66 29.81
N HIS A 322 26.33 -0.21 29.70
CA HIS A 322 27.33 -0.44 30.73
C HIS A 322 27.12 0.51 31.93
N TRP A 323 26.70 0.00 33.09
CA TRP A 323 26.31 0.81 34.26
C TRP A 323 27.47 1.22 35.20
N GLY A 324 28.71 0.85 34.86
CA GLY A 324 29.88 1.11 35.71
C GLY A 324 30.22 -0.07 36.59
#